data_AF-A0A060CLS6-F1
#
_entry.id   AF-A0A060CLS6-F1
#
_cell.length_a   1.000
_cell.length_b   1.000
_cell.length_c   1.000
_cell.angle_alpha   90.00
_cell.angle_beta   90.00
_cell.angle_gamma   90.00
#
_symmetry.space_group_name_H-M   'P 1'
#
loop_
_entity.id
_entity.type
_entity.pdbx_description
1 polymer ?
#
loop_
_entity_poly.entity_id
_entity_poly.type
_entity_poly.pdbx_seq_one_letter_code
_entity_poly.pdbx_strand_id
1 'polypeptide(L)'
;PVCVFEHINFTGRQLCFAAGQLVPRLRNYGDFWNDRISSIAVAPGYTVRVCQHDGFAGRCSVYDRSVPNLVSQGFNDAISSLSVITRRGGGPDGPNVGRTSARMLAMTTCARR
;
A
#
# COMPACT_ATOMS: atom_id res chain seq x y z
N PRO A 1 8.62 -0.56 -5.22
CA PRO A 1 7.75 0.02 -4.18
C PRO A 1 6.28 -0.27 -4.51
N VAL A 2 5.38 -0.15 -3.54
CA VAL A 2 3.92 -0.24 -3.75
C VAL A 2 3.34 1.15 -3.53
N CYS A 3 2.45 1.62 -4.41
CA CYS A 3 1.74 2.88 -4.23
C CYS A 3 0.23 2.68 -4.36
N VAL A 4 -0.53 3.36 -3.51
CA VAL A 4 -1.99 3.39 -3.51
C VAL A 4 -2.47 4.78 -3.92
N PHE A 5 -3.64 4.82 -4.56
CA PHE A 5 -4.20 6.03 -5.15
C PHE A 5 -5.67 6.18 -4.82
N GLU A 6 -6.11 7.43 -4.62
CA GLU A 6 -7.50 7.74 -4.28
C GLU A 6 -8.48 7.48 -5.44
N HIS A 7 -7.99 7.53 -6.68
CA HIS A 7 -8.80 7.31 -7.87
C HIS A 7 -8.28 6.11 -8.67
N ILE A 8 -9.14 5.62 -9.56
CA ILE A 8 -8.77 4.59 -10.54
C ILE A 8 -7.67 5.09 -11.48
N ASN A 9 -7.04 4.18 -12.21
CA ASN A 9 -6.00 4.41 -13.20
C ASN A 9 -4.77 5.16 -12.66
N PHE A 10 -4.44 4.95 -11.37
CA PHE A 10 -3.25 5.53 -10.71
C PHE A 10 -3.28 7.06 -10.69
N THR A 11 -4.44 7.62 -10.36
CA THR A 11 -4.69 9.07 -10.40
C THR A 11 -5.12 9.65 -9.04
N GLY A 12 -5.07 10.98 -8.93
CA GLY A 12 -5.34 11.68 -7.67
C GLY A 12 -4.19 11.61 -6.67
N ARG A 13 -4.51 11.81 -5.40
CA ARG A 13 -3.59 11.66 -4.26
C ARG A 13 -2.95 10.29 -4.27
N GLN A 14 -1.68 10.26 -3.86
CA GLN A 14 -0.85 9.05 -3.81
C GLN A 14 -0.19 8.88 -2.45
N LEU A 15 -0.06 7.62 -2.01
CA LEU A 15 0.73 7.21 -0.87
C LEU A 15 1.54 5.95 -1.23
N CYS A 16 2.84 5.96 -0.95
CA CYS A 16 3.75 4.87 -1.33
C CYS A 16 4.41 4.23 -0.11
N PHE A 17 4.68 2.93 -0.25
CA PHE A 17 5.21 2.06 0.78
C PHE A 17 6.41 1.26 0.27
N ALA A 18 7.38 1.08 1.15
CA ALA A 18 8.57 0.29 0.98
C ALA A 18 8.35 -1.18 1.39
N ALA A 19 9.35 -2.00 1.06
CA ALA A 19 9.48 -3.38 1.48
C ALA A 19 9.32 -3.56 2.99
N GLY A 20 8.60 -4.59 3.43
CA GLY A 20 8.49 -4.97 4.84
C GLY A 20 7.59 -4.07 5.68
N GLN A 21 6.98 -3.03 5.11
CA GLN A 21 6.08 -2.16 5.88
C GLN A 21 4.78 -2.88 6.24
N LEU A 22 4.44 -2.78 7.52
CA LEU A 22 3.17 -3.21 8.10
C LEU A 22 2.34 -1.96 8.42
N VAL A 23 1.17 -1.85 7.79
CA VAL A 23 0.25 -0.72 7.99
C VAL A 23 -1.05 -1.28 8.55
N PRO A 24 -1.12 -1.54 9.87
CA PRO A 24 -2.31 -2.08 10.50
C PRO A 24 -3.48 -1.08 10.50
N ARG A 25 -3.21 0.22 10.36
CA ARG A 25 -4.25 1.27 10.23
C ARG A 25 -3.80 2.32 9.22
N LEU A 26 -4.54 2.50 8.14
CA LEU A 26 -4.22 3.52 7.12
C LEU A 26 -4.35 4.95 7.65
N ARG A 27 -5.21 5.17 8.65
CA ARG A 27 -5.36 6.44 9.36
C ARG A 27 -4.05 6.97 9.96
N ASN A 28 -3.08 6.09 10.26
CA ASN A 28 -1.75 6.50 10.73
C ASN A 28 -0.96 7.31 9.69
N TYR A 29 -1.36 7.26 8.42
CA TYR A 29 -0.81 8.04 7.32
C TYR A 29 -1.71 9.24 6.95
N GLY A 30 -2.75 9.50 7.76
CA GLY A 30 -3.76 10.54 7.60
C GLY A 30 -5.17 9.95 7.52
N ASP A 31 -6.12 10.56 8.22
CA ASP A 31 -7.53 10.11 8.27
C ASP A 31 -8.18 9.99 6.88
N PHE A 32 -7.68 10.76 5.93
CA PHE A 32 -8.09 10.71 4.53
C PHE A 32 -7.95 9.31 3.93
N TRP A 33 -6.92 8.53 4.26
CA TRP A 33 -6.58 7.32 3.50
C TRP A 33 -7.46 6.11 3.78
N ASN A 34 -8.20 6.12 4.89
CA ASN A 34 -9.12 5.04 5.23
C ASN A 34 -10.27 5.01 4.22
N ASP A 35 -10.52 3.85 3.62
CA ASP A 35 -11.67 3.67 2.72
C ASP A 35 -11.67 4.65 1.54
N ARG A 36 -10.49 4.98 1.00
CA ARG A 36 -10.34 5.87 -0.18
C ARG A 36 -9.57 5.28 -1.36
N ILE A 37 -8.99 4.10 -1.19
CA ILE A 37 -8.09 3.56 -2.20
C ILE A 37 -8.89 2.94 -3.34
N SER A 38 -8.63 3.41 -4.56
CA SER A 38 -9.32 2.98 -5.79
C SER A 38 -8.40 2.32 -6.82
N SER A 39 -7.08 2.51 -6.71
CA SER A 39 -6.09 1.76 -7.52
C SER A 39 -4.75 1.56 -6.81
N ILE A 40 -3.98 0.56 -7.25
CA ILE A 40 -2.72 0.13 -6.63
C ILE A 40 -1.67 -0.10 -7.71
N ALA A 41 -0.55 0.61 -7.66
CA ALA A 41 0.64 0.30 -8.46
C ALA A 41 1.61 -0.59 -7.67
N VAL A 42 2.04 -1.70 -8.27
CA VAL A 42 2.97 -2.65 -7.66
C VAL A 42 4.20 -2.76 -8.55
N ALA A 43 5.36 -2.34 -8.04
CA ALA A 43 6.61 -2.50 -8.78
C ALA A 43 7.02 -3.97 -8.88
N PRO A 44 7.79 -4.36 -9.92
CA PRO A 44 8.31 -5.71 -10.06
C PRO A 44 9.03 -6.22 -8.79
N GLY A 45 8.72 -7.44 -8.37
CA GLY A 45 9.32 -8.07 -7.18
C GLY A 45 8.67 -7.71 -5.83
N TYR A 46 7.65 -6.85 -5.84
CA TYR A 46 6.84 -6.52 -4.67
C TYR A 46 5.50 -7.26 -4.71
N THR A 47 4.93 -7.45 -3.54
CA THR A 47 3.58 -7.97 -3.31
C THR A 47 2.94 -7.15 -2.21
N VAL A 48 1.67 -6.81 -2.34
CA VAL A 48 0.90 -6.16 -1.27
C VAL A 48 -0.29 -7.00 -0.89
N ARG A 49 -0.51 -7.17 0.41
CA ARG A 49 -1.77 -7.66 0.95
C ARG A 49 -2.56 -6.46 1.46
N VAL A 50 -3.80 -6.32 1.01
CA VAL A 50 -4.73 -5.28 1.48
C VAL A 50 -5.92 -5.93 2.17
N CYS A 51 -6.45 -5.29 3.20
CA CYS A 51 -7.55 -5.80 4.01
C CYS A 51 -8.60 -4.72 4.28
N GLN A 52 -9.86 -5.14 4.39
CA GLN A 52 -10.97 -4.22 4.54
C GLN A 52 -10.99 -3.49 5.88
N HIS A 53 -10.58 -4.16 6.95
CA HIS A 53 -10.60 -3.58 8.28
C HIS A 53 -9.18 -3.32 8.78
N ASP A 54 -9.10 -2.51 9.85
CA ASP A 54 -7.88 -2.32 10.63
C ASP A 54 -7.33 -3.66 11.16
N GLY A 55 -6.04 -3.68 11.49
CA GLY A 55 -5.37 -4.83 12.08
C GLY A 55 -5.25 -6.03 11.14
N PHE A 56 -5.33 -5.82 9.82
CA PHE A 56 -5.30 -6.87 8.80
C PHE A 56 -6.47 -7.85 8.86
N ALA A 57 -7.63 -7.37 9.29
CA ALA A 57 -8.85 -8.14 9.48
C ALA A 57 -9.88 -7.94 8.34
N GLY A 58 -10.96 -8.72 8.42
CA GLY A 58 -12.01 -8.74 7.39
C GLY A 58 -11.55 -9.45 6.12
N ARG A 59 -12.14 -9.09 4.97
CA ARG A 59 -11.72 -9.65 3.68
C ARG A 59 -10.37 -9.08 3.29
N CYS A 60 -9.46 -9.94 2.86
CA CYS A 60 -8.14 -9.53 2.36
C CYS A 60 -7.90 -10.04 0.95
N SER A 61 -7.04 -9.35 0.21
CA SER A 61 -6.57 -9.77 -1.10
C SER A 61 -5.11 -9.42 -1.30
N VAL A 62 -4.45 -10.19 -2.16
CA VAL A 62 -3.02 -10.08 -2.42
C VAL A 62 -2.81 -9.73 -3.88
N TYR A 63 -2.00 -8.71 -4.13
CA TYR A 63 -1.66 -8.24 -5.46
C TYR A 63 -0.15 -8.21 -5.63
N ASP A 64 0.35 -8.89 -6.66
CA ASP A 64 1.76 -8.90 -7.06
C ASP A 64 2.00 -8.15 -8.39
N ARG A 65 0.94 -7.52 -8.90
CA ARG A 65 0.91 -6.67 -10.10
C ARG A 65 0.01 -5.48 -9.87
N SER A 66 0.22 -4.42 -10.65
CA SER A 66 -0.62 -3.22 -10.57
C SER A 66 -2.08 -3.52 -10.90
N VAL A 67 -2.99 -2.89 -10.17
CA VAL A 67 -4.43 -2.98 -10.32
C VAL A 67 -4.98 -1.58 -10.61
N PRO A 68 -5.37 -1.28 -11.85
CA PRO A 68 -5.84 0.05 -12.23
C PRO A 68 -7.24 0.37 -11.70
N ASN A 69 -8.04 -0.63 -11.33
CA ASN A 69 -9.40 -0.42 -10.86
C ASN A 69 -9.78 -1.47 -9.80
N LEU A 70 -10.00 -1.03 -8.56
CA LEU A 70 -10.41 -1.90 -7.46
C LEU A 70 -11.92 -2.16 -7.38
N VAL A 71 -12.75 -1.46 -8.18
CA VAL A 71 -14.21 -1.68 -8.22
C VAL A 71 -14.52 -3.11 -8.63
N SER A 72 -13.88 -3.60 -9.70
CA SER A 72 -14.04 -4.99 -10.16
C SER A 72 -13.46 -6.03 -9.21
N GLN A 73 -12.59 -5.60 -8.28
CA GLN A 73 -12.03 -6.45 -7.23
C GLN A 73 -12.87 -6.41 -5.95
N GLY A 74 -13.89 -5.54 -5.88
CA GLY A 74 -14.72 -5.30 -4.70
C GLY A 74 -14.00 -4.55 -3.56
N PHE A 75 -12.80 -4.00 -3.79
CA PHE A 75 -11.98 -3.33 -2.76
C PHE A 75 -11.95 -1.80 -2.89
N ASN A 76 -12.70 -1.24 -3.83
CA ASN A 76 -12.82 0.21 -3.98
C ASN A 76 -13.34 0.85 -2.70
N ASP A 77 -12.64 1.87 -2.20
CA ASP A 77 -13.04 2.64 -1.02
C ASP A 77 -13.36 1.77 0.20
N ALA A 78 -12.63 0.67 0.37
CA ALA A 78 -12.88 -0.29 1.44
C ALA A 78 -11.62 -0.74 2.17
N ILE A 79 -10.43 -0.27 1.76
CA ILE A 79 -9.17 -0.71 2.36
C ILE A 79 -8.86 0.15 3.58
N SER A 80 -8.65 -0.51 4.72
CA SER A 80 -8.25 0.12 5.99
C SER A 80 -6.86 -0.31 6.48
N SER A 81 -6.31 -1.43 5.99
CA SER A 81 -4.95 -1.87 6.33
C SER A 81 -4.23 -2.58 5.17
N LEU A 82 -2.89 -2.56 5.20
CA LEU A 82 -2.06 -3.22 4.18
C LEU A 82 -0.68 -3.65 4.69
N SER A 83 -0.09 -4.65 4.05
CA SER A 83 1.30 -5.05 4.27
C SER A 83 2.03 -5.24 2.95
N VAL A 84 3.29 -4.81 2.88
CA VAL A 84 4.14 -4.90 1.68
C VAL A 84 5.22 -5.93 1.90
N ILE A 85 5.24 -6.93 1.03
CA ILE A 85 6.18 -8.05 1.03
C ILE A 85 7.05 -7.93 -0.22
N THR A 86 8.31 -8.35 -0.13
CA THR A 86 9.16 -8.52 -1.32
C THR A 86 9.54 -9.97 -1.49
N ARG A 87 9.72 -10.40 -2.74
CA ARG A 87 10.20 -11.75 -3.04
C ARG A 87 11.64 -12.03 -2.56
N ARG A 88 12.39 -11.03 -2.09
CA ARG A 88 13.77 -11.17 -1.58
C ARG A 88 13.94 -10.98 -0.07
N GLY A 89 12.86 -10.79 0.68
CA GLY A 89 12.89 -10.74 2.15
C GLY A 89 11.48 -11.04 2.65
N GLY A 90 11.19 -12.22 3.18
CA GLY A 90 11.91 -12.83 4.28
C GLY A 90 11.13 -12.51 5.55
N GLY A 91 10.77 -13.53 6.32
CA GLY A 91 10.02 -13.42 7.57
C GLY A 91 10.69 -12.55 8.65
N PRO A 92 10.11 -12.52 9.85
CA PRO A 92 10.21 -11.42 10.81
C PRO A 92 11.52 -11.36 11.61
N ASP A 93 12.69 -11.64 11.00
CA ASP A 93 14.01 -11.41 11.62
C ASP A 93 15.06 -11.25 10.50
N GLY A 94 15.42 -10.01 10.19
CA GLY A 94 16.49 -9.66 9.25
C GLY A 94 17.16 -8.36 9.71
N PRO A 95 18.47 -8.38 10.08
CA PRO A 95 19.07 -7.35 10.91
C PRO A 95 19.36 -6.07 10.13
N ASN A 96 19.05 -4.94 10.78
CA ASN A 96 19.45 -3.59 10.38
C ASN A 96 18.82 -3.04 9.09
N VAL A 97 17.48 -2.95 9.03
CA VAL A 97 16.89 -1.78 8.39
C VAL A 97 17.18 -0.61 9.33
N GLY A 98 18.23 0.12 8.98
CA GLY A 98 18.69 1.30 9.70
C GLY A 98 17.48 2.12 10.16
N ARG A 99 17.49 2.39 11.47
CA ARG A 99 16.68 3.36 12.20
C ARG A 99 16.48 4.61 11.37
N THR A 100 15.53 4.59 10.45
CA THR A 100 15.02 5.77 9.77
C THR A 100 13.72 6.01 10.46
N SER A 101 13.83 6.89 11.44
CA SER A 101 12.76 7.74 11.94
C SER A 101 11.64 7.85 10.91
N ALA A 102 10.39 7.79 11.39
CA ALA A 102 9.27 8.37 10.71
C ALA A 102 9.64 9.80 10.26
N ARG A 103 10.24 9.89 9.09
CA ARG A 103 10.56 11.12 8.39
C ARG A 103 9.77 10.98 7.13
N MET A 104 8.60 11.59 7.20
CA MET A 104 7.77 12.01 6.08
C MET A 104 8.63 12.27 4.84
N LEU A 105 8.80 11.25 4.00
CA LEU A 105 9.05 11.43 2.57
C LEU A 105 7.69 11.34 1.89
N ALA A 106 6.85 12.33 2.19
CA ALA A 106 5.98 12.85 1.16
C ALA A 106 6.90 13.52 0.14
N MET A 107 7.36 12.78 -0.86
CA MET A 107 7.96 13.33 -2.09
C MET A 107 8.36 12.17 -2.99
N THR A 108 7.58 11.94 -4.04
CA THR A 108 8.05 12.03 -5.43
C THR A 108 6.80 11.92 -6.29
N THR A 109 6.34 13.05 -6.80
CA THR A 109 5.45 13.11 -7.95
C THR A 109 6.00 12.15 -8.99
N CYS A 110 5.37 10.99 -9.19
CA CYS A 110 5.72 10.11 -10.28
C CYS A 110 5.23 10.81 -11.55
N ALA A 111 6.12 11.58 -12.19
CA ALA A 111 5.85 12.26 -13.43
C ALA A 111 5.39 11.24 -14.48
N ARG A 112 4.15 11.41 -14.94
CA ARG A 112 3.61 10.71 -16.11
C ARG A 112 4.39 11.17 -17.35
N ARG A 113 4.76 10.22 -18.21
CA ARG A 113 4.94 10.50 -19.63
C ARG A 113 3.58 10.44 -20.32
#